data_AF-A0A963KPV2-F1
#
_entry.id   AF-A0A963KPV2-F1
#
_cell.length_a   1.000
_cell.length_b   1.000
_cell.length_c   1.000
_cell.angle_alpha   90.00
_cell.angle_beta   90.00
_cell.angle_gamma   90.00
#
_symmetry.space_group_name_H-M   'P 1'
#
loop_
_entity.id
_entity.type
_entity.pdbx_description
1 polymer ?
#
loop_
_entity_poly.entity_id
_entity_poly.type
_entity_poly.pdbx_seq_one_letter_code
_entity_poly.pdbx_strand_id
1 'polypeptide(L)' 'MTADELRTALDELSLTQSSAARRWNVDIRTIQRWCSGERAIPSTVEKLVALELGLDPVRIAELNEERRRRGSAA' A
#
# COMPACT_ATOMS: atom_id res chain seq x y z
N MET A 1 3.30 -5.01 -0.54
CA MET A 1 2.59 -4.22 -1.55
C MET A 1 3.60 -3.67 -2.55
N THR A 2 3.29 -3.69 -3.84
CA THR A 2 4.13 -3.14 -4.92
C THR A 2 3.74 -1.70 -5.25
N ALA A 3 4.57 -1.01 -6.04
CA ALA A 3 4.27 0.34 -6.53
C ALA A 3 2.99 0.37 -7.38
N ASP A 4 2.77 -0.64 -8.23
CA ASP A 4 1.53 -0.81 -9.01
C ASP A 4 0.32 -0.94 -8.11
N GLU A 5 0.38 -1.84 -7.12
CA GLU A 5 -0.73 -2.06 -6.18
C GLU A 5 -1.09 -0.80 -5.39
N LEU A 6 -0.09 0.00 -5.00
CA LEU A 6 -0.33 1.28 -4.34
C LEU A 6 -0.99 2.29 -5.29
N ARG A 7 -0.56 2.38 -6.55
CA ARG A 7 -1.19 3.29 -7.54
C ARG A 7 -2.65 2.90 -7.77
N THR A 8 -2.93 1.61 -7.96
CA THR A 8 -4.30 1.10 -8.09
C THR A 8 -5.15 1.46 -6.86
N ALA A 9 -4.62 1.25 -5.65
CA ALA A 9 -5.34 1.58 -4.43
C ALA A 9 -5.62 3.08 -4.29
N LEU A 10 -4.69 3.94 -4.72
CA LEU A 10 -4.92 5.39 -4.74
C LEU A 10 -6.04 5.77 -5.71
N ASP A 11 -6.08 5.16 -6.88
CA ASP A 11 -7.15 5.38 -7.85
C ASP A 11 -8.51 4.90 -7.32
N GLU A 12 -8.57 3.72 -6.70
CA GLU A 12 -9.79 3.19 -6.06
C GLU A 12 -10.30 4.09 -4.93
N LEU A 13 -9.40 4.68 -4.15
CA LEU A 13 -9.73 5.63 -3.09
C LEU A 13 -10.00 7.05 -3.63
N SER A 14 -9.89 7.28 -4.95
CA SER A 14 -9.96 8.60 -5.57
C SER A 14 -8.98 9.62 -4.96
N LEU A 15 -7.79 9.15 -4.55
CA LEU A 15 -6.74 9.94 -3.95
C LEU A 15 -5.61 10.20 -4.96
N THR A 16 -5.25 11.47 -5.14
CA THR A 16 -3.95 11.81 -5.73
C THR A 16 -2.81 11.53 -4.74
N GLN A 17 -1.58 11.38 -5.22
CA GLN A 17 -0.40 11.25 -4.34
C GLN A 17 -0.29 12.38 -3.31
N SER A 18 -0.64 13.62 -3.69
CA SER A 18 -0.62 14.79 -2.79
C SER A 18 -1.74 14.76 -1.75
N SER A 19 -2.93 14.27 -2.10
CA SER A 19 -4.02 14.08 -1.15
C SER A 19 -3.75 12.93 -0.18
N ALA A 20 -3.16 11.83 -0.65
CA ALA A 20 -2.73 10.70 0.19
C ALA A 20 -1.62 11.12 1.18
N ALA A 21 -0.63 11.89 0.71
CA ALA A 21 0.40 12.47 1.58
C ALA A 21 -0.20 13.27 2.74
N ARG A 22 -1.19 14.14 2.45
CA ARG A 22 -1.90 14.91 3.48
C ARG A 22 -2.73 14.01 4.41
N ARG A 23 -3.48 13.06 3.84
CA ARG A 23 -4.39 12.18 4.58
C ARG A 23 -3.65 11.27 5.55
N TRP A 24 -2.52 10.72 5.13
CA TRP A 24 -1.72 9.80 5.94
C TRP A 24 -0.59 10.49 6.71
N ASN A 25 -0.50 11.82 6.62
CA ASN A 25 0.57 12.62 7.22
C ASN A 25 1.98 12.10 6.85
N VAL A 26 2.18 11.82 5.57
CA VAL A 26 3.44 11.34 4.99
C VAL A 26 3.96 12.40 4.02
N ASP A 27 5.27 12.63 4.01
CA ASP A 27 5.88 13.54 3.05
C ASP A 27 5.59 13.11 1.60
N ILE A 28 5.24 14.06 0.73
CA ILE A 28 4.86 13.78 -0.66
C ILE A 28 5.97 13.08 -1.45
N ARG A 29 7.25 13.38 -1.17
CA ARG A 29 8.38 12.70 -1.81
C ARG A 29 8.46 11.24 -1.39
N THR A 30 8.04 10.91 -0.17
CA THR A 30 7.97 9.53 0.29
C THR A 30 6.89 8.75 -0.47
N ILE A 31 5.69 9.33 -0.64
CA ILE A 31 4.63 8.74 -1.46
C ILE A 31 5.11 8.56 -2.91
N GLN A 32 5.76 9.56 -3.49
CA GLN A 32 6.31 9.48 -4.85
C GLN A 32 7.32 8.34 -5.01
N ARG A 33 8.24 8.16 -4.05
CA ARG A 33 9.23 7.07 -4.05
C ARG A 33 8.60 5.69 -3.91
N TRP A 34 7.50 5.58 -3.17
CA TRP A 34 6.72 4.35 -3.11
C TRP A 34 6.00 4.07 -4.43
N CYS A 35 5.32 5.08 -4.97
CA CYS A 35 4.63 4.98 -6.25
C CYS A 35 5.57 4.81 -7.44
N SER A 36 6.86 5.15 -7.35
CA SER A 36 7.83 4.88 -8.42
C SER A 36 8.51 3.52 -8.28
N GLY A 37 8.42 2.88 -7.11
CA GLY A 37 9.18 1.68 -6.77
C GLY A 37 10.64 1.96 -6.37
N GLU A 38 11.08 3.23 -6.33
CA GLU A 38 12.41 3.61 -5.82
C GLU A 38 12.61 3.18 -4.36
N ARG A 39 11.52 3.16 -3.58
CA ARG A 39 11.52 2.71 -2.20
C ARG A 39 10.42 1.68 -1.97
N ALA A 40 10.76 0.60 -1.25
CA ALA A 40 9.78 -0.37 -0.79
C ALA A 40 8.72 0.27 0.13
N ILE A 41 7.47 -0.15 -0.04
CA ILE A 41 6.35 0.28 0.79
C ILE A 41 6.39 -0.46 2.13
N PRO A 42 6.39 0.23 3.28
CA PRO A 42 6.33 -0.43 4.58
C PRO A 42 5.06 -1.24 4.76
N SER A 43 5.14 -2.38 5.45
CA SER A 43 3.99 -3.24 5.75
C SER A 43 2.89 -2.52 6.54
N THR A 44 3.24 -1.53 7.36
CA THR A 44 2.27 -0.68 8.06
C THR A 44 1.41 0.15 7.10
N VAL A 45 2.01 0.68 6.02
CA VAL A 45 1.30 1.46 5.00
C VAL A 45 0.40 0.57 4.18
N GLU A 46 0.87 -0.63 3.82
CA GLU A 46 0.03 -1.64 3.16
C GLU A 46 -1.23 -1.97 3.98
N LYS A 47 -1.09 -2.17 5.29
CA LYS A 47 -2.23 -2.41 6.18
C LYS A 47 -3.17 -1.22 6.26
N LEU A 48 -2.63 0.01 6.33
CA LEU A 48 -3.42 1.23 6.32
C LEU A 48 -4.26 1.35 5.04
N VAL A 49 -3.64 1.12 3.87
CA VAL A 49 -4.33 1.15 2.59
C VAL A 49 -5.42 0.10 2.52
N ALA A 50 -5.15 -1.12 2.99
CA ALA A 50 -6.14 -2.18 3.00
C ALA A 50 -7.36 -1.84 3.89
N LEU A 51 -7.13 -1.21 5.05
CA LEU A 51 -8.21 -0.71 5.91
C LEU A 51 -9.02 0.40 5.25
N GLU A 52 -8.37 1.33 4.53
CA GLU A 52 -9.06 2.39 3.79
C GLU A 52 -9.92 1.85 2.63
N LEU A 53 -9.49 0.73 2.01
CA LEU A 53 -10.27 0.00 1.01
C LEU A 53 -11.42 -0.83 1.62
N GLY A 54 -11.60 -0.79 2.95
CA GLY A 54 -12.65 -1.54 3.64
C GLY A 54 -12.37 -3.04 3.74
N LEU A 55 -11.14 -3.48 3.54
CA LEU A 55 -10.76 -4.88 3.77
C LEU A 55 -10.73 -5.15 5.27
N ASP A 56 -11.41 -6.22 5.68
CA ASP A 56 -11.42 -6.62 7.08
C ASP A 56 -10.03 -7.15 7.53
N PRO A 57 -9.75 -7.17 8.86
CA PRO A 57 -8.47 -7.64 9.39
C PRO A 57 -8.13 -9.10 9.05
N VAL A 58 -9.13 -9.96 8.83
CA VAL A 58 -8.92 -11.36 8.45
C VAL A 58 -8.38 -11.41 7.04
N ARG A 59 -9.00 -10.68 6.10
CA ARG A 59 -8.54 -10.58 4.72
C ARG A 59 -7.14 -9.98 4.61
N ILE A 60 -6.84 -8.98 5.43
CA ILE A 60 -5.48 -8.41 5.53
C ILE A 60 -4.47 -9.47 5.97
N ALA A 61 -4.80 -10.29 6.96
CA ALA A 61 -3.90 -11.36 7.43
C ALA A 61 -3.67 -12.43 6.36
N GLU A 62 -4.72 -12.83 5.64
CA GLU A 62 -4.64 -13.78 4.52
C GLU A 62 -3.73 -13.29 3.39
N LEU A 63 -3.91 -12.04 2.94
CA LEU A 63 -3.09 -11.46 1.87
C LEU A 63 -1.60 -11.42 2.22
N ASN A 64 -1.29 -11.07 3.47
CA ASN A 64 0.09 -11.07 3.97
C ASN A 64 0.68 -12.49 4.00
N GLU A 65 -0.11 -13.47 4.40
CA GLU A 65 0.29 -14.87 4.42
C GLU A 65 0.53 -15.42 3.02
N GLU A 66 -0.39 -15.17 2.08
CA GLU A 66 -0.23 -15.54 0.67
C GLU A 66 1.04 -14.95 0.06
N ARG A 67 1.34 -13.68 0.35
CA ARG A 67 2.57 -13.02 -0.09
C ARG A 67 3.81 -13.64 0.52
N ARG A 68 3.78 -14.00 1.81
CA ARG A 68 4.88 -14.70 2.48
C ARG A 68 5.16 -16.06 1.86
N ARG A 69 4.11 -16.82 1.53
CA ARG A 69 4.24 -18.12 0.84
C ARG A 69 4.80 -17.97 -0.56
N ARG A 70 4.33 -16.99 -1.33
CA ARG A 70 4.85 -16.69 -2.68
C ARG A 70 6.32 -16.26 -2.66
N GLY A 71 6.72 -15.48 -1.66
CA GLY A 71 8.11 -15.03 -1.50
C GLY A 71 9.07 -16.10 -0.95
N SER A 72 8.56 -17.16 -0.32
CA SER A 72 9.39 -18.26 0.21
C SER A 72 9.63 -19.40 -0.81
N ALA A 73 9.03 -19.30 -2.00
CA ALA A 73 9.11 -20.29 -3.08
C ALA A 73 10.00 -19.83 -4.26
N ALA A 74 10.70 -18.69 -4.11
CA ALA A 74 11.63 -18.11 -5.07
C ALA A 74 13.03 -18.00 -4.43
#